data_AF-A0A9W6KH41-F1
#
_entry.id   AF-A0A9W6KH41-F1
#
_cell.length_a   1.000
_cell.length_b   1.000
_cell.length_c   1.000
_cell.angle_alpha   90.00
_cell.angle_beta   90.00
_cell.angle_gamma   90.00
#
_symmetry.space_group_name_H-M   'P 1'
#
loop_
_entity.id
_entity.type
_entity.pdbx_description
1 polymer ?
#
loop_
_entity_poly.entity_id
_entity_poly.type
_entity_poly.pdbx_seq_one_letter_code
_entity_poly.pdbx_strand_id
1 'polypeptide(L)'
;MSWTVPPPPPPPSKPPIRTRRVFGGIGIAFGAQVVAVLIGVGIAAAAGIAGLWVEIVLQVLLCIACLVFGTLWIAHRDRGIGLGILMGWGISVLVFPVIGIGVCIALINNQGTV
;
A
#
# COMPACT_ATOMS: atom_id res chain seq x y z
N MET A 1 49.38 33.86 -14.48
CA MET A 1 48.03 34.31 -14.07
C MET A 1 47.11 33.09 -14.18
N SER A 2 46.85 32.41 -13.07
CA SER A 2 46.02 31.19 -13.04
C SER A 2 44.56 31.61 -12.87
N TRP A 3 43.77 31.50 -13.93
CA TRP A 3 42.32 31.67 -13.89
C TRP A 3 41.73 30.41 -13.23
N THR A 4 41.44 30.46 -11.94
CA THR A 4 40.76 29.35 -11.26
C THR A 4 39.29 29.40 -11.64
N VAL A 5 38.89 28.48 -12.51
CA VAL A 5 37.47 28.24 -12.85
C VAL A 5 36.70 28.09 -11.53
N PRO A 6 35.61 28.85 -11.31
CA PRO A 6 34.83 28.74 -10.08
C PRO A 6 34.33 27.30 -9.94
N PRO A 7 34.34 26.75 -8.70
CA PRO A 7 33.87 25.38 -8.47
C PRO A 7 32.43 25.25 -9.00
N PRO A 8 32.08 24.11 -9.62
CA PRO A 8 30.74 23.90 -10.14
C PRO A 8 29.72 24.12 -9.01
N PRO A 9 28.55 24.73 -9.30
CA PRO A 9 27.52 24.94 -8.31
C PRO A 9 27.12 23.61 -7.67
N PRO A 10 26.88 23.58 -6.34
CA PRO A 10 26.47 22.36 -5.67
C PRO A 10 25.19 21.82 -6.34
N PRO A 11 25.10 20.49 -6.55
CA PRO A 11 23.94 19.90 -7.19
C PRO A 11 22.67 20.29 -6.42
N PRO A 12 21.56 20.58 -7.11
CA PRO A 12 20.32 21.00 -6.45
C PRO A 12 19.94 19.95 -5.40
N SER A 13 19.82 20.40 -4.15
CA SER A 13 19.44 19.54 -3.04
C SER A 13 18.05 18.98 -3.34
N LYS A 14 17.92 17.64 -3.23
CA LYS A 14 16.63 16.98 -3.42
C LYS A 14 15.65 17.55 -2.37
N PRO A 15 14.41 17.90 -2.75
CA PRO A 15 13.45 18.46 -1.81
C PRO A 15 13.23 17.49 -0.65
N PRO A 16 13.13 17.98 0.60
CA PRO A 16 12.94 17.14 1.77
C PRO A 16 11.62 16.38 1.69
N ILE A 17 11.65 15.10 2.09
CA ILE A 17 10.45 14.25 2.17
C ILE A 17 9.54 14.81 3.26
N ARG A 18 8.35 15.28 2.89
CA ARG A 18 7.36 15.79 3.84
C ARG A 18 6.53 14.63 4.40
N THR A 19 6.62 14.39 5.70
CA THR A 19 5.92 13.29 6.40
C THR A 19 4.40 13.29 6.13
N ARG A 20 3.77 14.46 6.03
CA ARG A 20 2.34 14.59 5.70
C ARG A 20 1.97 13.95 4.35
N ARG A 21 2.87 13.99 3.36
CA ARG A 21 2.68 13.35 2.05
C ARG A 21 2.84 11.84 2.12
N VAL A 22 3.71 11.35 3.01
CA VAL A 22 3.88 9.91 3.28
C VAL A 22 2.61 9.33 3.89
N PHE A 23 2.04 9.99 4.90
CA PHE A 23 0.76 9.57 5.48
C PHE A 23 -0.39 9.59 4.46
N GLY A 24 -0.40 10.57 3.55
CA GLY A 24 -1.36 10.58 2.44
C GLY A 24 -1.25 9.34 1.55
N GLY A 25 -0.03 8.95 1.18
CA GLY A 25 0.21 7.73 0.42
C GLY A 25 -0.19 6.45 1.17
N ILE A 26 0.09 6.37 2.47
CA ILE A 26 -0.33 5.26 3.32
C ILE A 26 -1.86 5.15 3.33
N GLY A 27 -2.56 6.26 3.54
CA GLY A 27 -4.02 6.29 3.57
C GLY A 27 -4.66 5.83 2.25
N ILE A 28 -4.08 6.22 1.11
CA ILE A 28 -4.56 5.77 -0.21
C ILE A 28 -4.38 4.25 -0.37
N ALA A 29 -3.20 3.72 -0.04
CA ALA A 29 -2.93 2.29 -0.15
C ALA A 29 -3.84 1.47 0.77
N PHE A 30 -4.03 1.93 2.01
CA PHE A 30 -4.92 1.28 2.97
C PHE A 30 -6.38 1.33 2.51
N GLY A 31 -6.85 2.47 2.00
CA GLY A 31 -8.19 2.61 1.43
C GLY A 31 -8.41 1.68 0.23
N ALA A 32 -7.44 1.59 -0.68
CA ALA A 32 -7.51 0.67 -1.81
C ALA A 32 -7.55 -0.80 -1.35
N GLN A 33 -6.79 -1.16 -0.32
CA GLN A 33 -6.81 -2.50 0.25
C GLN A 33 -8.17 -2.84 0.88
N VAL A 34 -8.76 -1.92 1.66
CA VAL A 34 -10.10 -2.12 2.24
C VAL A 34 -11.13 -2.36 1.15
N VAL A 35 -11.13 -1.55 0.09
CA VAL A 35 -12.05 -1.73 -1.03
C VAL A 35 -11.85 -3.08 -1.72
N ALA A 36 -10.60 -3.48 -1.96
CA ALA A 36 -10.30 -4.77 -2.57
C ALA A 36 -10.82 -5.95 -1.72
N VAL A 37 -10.60 -5.90 -0.40
CA VAL A 37 -11.07 -6.94 0.51
C VAL A 37 -12.59 -6.97 0.60
N LEU A 38 -13.27 -5.82 0.65
CA LEU A 38 -14.73 -5.78 0.66
C LEU A 38 -15.35 -6.38 -0.62
N ILE A 39 -14.73 -6.13 -1.77
CA ILE A 39 -15.14 -6.74 -3.04
C ILE A 39 -14.89 -8.26 -2.99
N GLY A 40 -13.71 -8.69 -2.54
CA GLY A 40 -13.35 -10.10 -2.40
C GLY A 40 -14.31 -10.87 -1.50
N VAL A 41 -14.60 -10.34 -0.30
CA VAL A 41 -15.57 -10.90 0.66
C VAL A 41 -16.98 -10.94 0.07
N GLY A 42 -17.43 -9.88 -0.61
CA GLY A 42 -18.74 -9.85 -1.24
C GLY A 42 -18.90 -10.93 -2.33
N ILE A 43 -17.86 -11.14 -3.13
CA ILE A 43 -17.86 -12.17 -4.18
C ILE A 43 -17.71 -13.57 -3.56
N ALA A 44 -16.88 -13.75 -2.54
CA ALA A 44 -16.70 -15.02 -1.82
C ALA A 44 -17.99 -15.45 -1.11
N ALA A 45 -18.75 -14.49 -0.56
CA ALA A 45 -20.07 -14.77 0.01
C ALA A 45 -21.07 -15.29 -1.05
N ALA A 46 -20.94 -14.87 -2.30
CA ALA A 46 -21.80 -15.30 -3.40
C ALA A 46 -21.32 -16.57 -4.13
N ALA A 47 -20.01 -16.80 -4.21
CA ALA A 47 -19.39 -17.80 -5.08
C ALA A 47 -18.51 -18.84 -4.35
N GLY A 48 -18.42 -18.76 -3.02
CA GLY A 48 -17.62 -19.67 -2.20
C GLY A 48 -16.12 -19.61 -2.54
N ILE A 49 -15.48 -20.77 -2.69
CA ILE A 49 -14.04 -20.90 -2.99
C ILE A 49 -13.65 -20.18 -4.30
N ALA A 50 -14.57 -20.04 -5.26
CA ALA A 50 -14.31 -19.28 -6.48
C ALA A 50 -14.04 -17.79 -6.20
N GLY A 51 -14.65 -17.21 -5.16
CA GLY A 51 -14.37 -15.83 -4.75
C GLY A 51 -12.98 -15.65 -4.16
N LEU A 52 -12.39 -16.72 -3.61
CA LEU A 52 -11.02 -16.72 -3.10
C LEU A 52 -10.00 -16.49 -4.22
N TRP A 53 -10.24 -17.08 -5.41
CA TRP A 53 -9.41 -16.83 -6.60
C TRP A 53 -9.53 -15.40 -7.11
N VAL A 54 -10.74 -14.82 -7.05
CA VAL A 54 -10.97 -13.42 -7.42
C VAL A 54 -10.21 -12.49 -6.48
N GLU A 55 -10.21 -12.77 -5.18
CA GLU A 55 -9.49 -11.98 -4.19
C GLU A 55 -7.97 -12.08 -4.36
N ILE A 56 -7.43 -13.26 -4.69
CA ILE A 56 -6.01 -13.43 -5.04
C ILE A 56 -5.65 -12.58 -6.27
N VAL A 57 -6.45 -12.63 -7.33
CA VAL A 57 -6.24 -11.81 -8.53
C VAL A 57 -6.29 -10.31 -8.19
N LEU A 58 -7.25 -9.90 -7.37
CA LEU A 58 -7.42 -8.51 -6.97
C LEU A 58 -6.24 -8.00 -6.13
N GLN A 59 -5.70 -8.81 -5.22
CA GLN A 59 -4.49 -8.48 -4.46
C GLN A 59 -3.26 -8.36 -5.36
N VAL A 60 -3.11 -9.25 -6.34
CA VAL A 60 -2.00 -9.16 -7.32
C VAL A 60 -2.11 -7.89 -8.15
N LEU A 61 -3.31 -7.55 -8.62
CA LEU A 61 -3.56 -6.29 -9.34
C LEU A 61 -3.27 -5.07 -8.47
N LEU A 62 -3.70 -5.09 -7.20
CA LEU A 62 -3.43 -4.01 -6.25
C LEU A 62 -1.92 -3.86 -5.99
N CYS A 63 -1.19 -4.98 -5.87
CA CYS A 63 0.27 -4.99 -5.74
C CYS A 63 0.94 -4.33 -6.94
N ILE A 64 0.59 -4.75 -8.16
CA ILE A 64 1.13 -4.17 -9.40
C ILE A 64 0.79 -2.67 -9.47
N ALA A 65 -0.44 -2.28 -9.15
CA ALA A 65 -0.85 -0.89 -9.12
C ALA A 65 -0.03 -0.09 -8.10
N CYS A 66 0.10 -0.57 -6.85
CA CYS A 66 0.90 0.10 -5.82
C CYS A 66 2.38 0.22 -6.20
N LEU A 67 2.95 -0.80 -6.86
CA LEU A 67 4.32 -0.75 -7.36
C LEU A 67 4.49 0.26 -8.50
N VAL A 68 3.59 0.25 -9.49
CA VAL A 68 3.63 1.16 -10.64
C VAL A 68 3.39 2.60 -10.18
N PHE A 69 2.31 2.87 -9.46
CA PHE A 69 2.01 4.21 -8.95
C PHE A 69 3.05 4.68 -7.93
N GLY A 70 3.54 3.80 -7.05
CA GLY A 70 4.59 4.11 -6.08
C GLY A 70 5.91 4.51 -6.76
N THR A 71 6.37 3.73 -7.74
CA THR A 71 7.62 4.01 -8.48
C THR A 71 7.50 5.24 -9.38
N LEU A 72 6.37 5.42 -10.09
CA LEU A 72 6.11 6.61 -10.91
C LEU A 72 6.08 7.89 -10.06
N TRP A 73 5.45 7.88 -8.89
CA TRP A 73 5.43 9.06 -8.01
C TRP A 73 6.80 9.37 -7.40
N ILE A 74 7.62 8.34 -7.13
CA ILE A 74 9.01 8.53 -6.70
C ILE A 74 9.85 9.20 -7.80
N ALA A 75 9.62 8.83 -9.07
CA ALA A 75 10.28 9.43 -10.21
C ALA A 75 9.85 10.90 -10.44
N HIS A 76 8.57 11.24 -10.21
CA HIS A 76 8.00 12.57 -10.53
C HIS A 76 8.19 13.69 -9.48
N ARG A 77 9.23 13.63 -8.65
CA ARG A 77 9.53 14.57 -7.52
C ARG A 77 8.61 14.50 -6.30
N ASP A 78 7.52 13.73 -6.31
CA ASP A 78 6.63 13.52 -5.16
C ASP A 78 6.95 12.24 -4.37
N ARG A 79 8.23 12.13 -3.98
CA ARG A 79 8.79 10.96 -3.29
C ARG A 79 8.05 10.58 -2.01
N GLY A 80 7.45 11.55 -1.32
CA GLY A 80 6.68 11.30 -0.10
C GLY A 80 5.46 10.41 -0.33
N ILE A 81 4.67 10.69 -1.38
CA ILE A 81 3.44 9.93 -1.64
C ILE A 81 3.78 8.51 -2.11
N GLY A 82 4.71 8.37 -3.07
CA GLY A 82 5.08 7.06 -3.58
C GLY A 82 5.69 6.14 -2.52
N LEU A 83 6.52 6.69 -1.62
CA LEU A 83 7.09 5.92 -0.50
C LEU A 83 6.02 5.55 0.53
N GLY A 84 5.05 6.45 0.76
CA GLY A 84 3.87 6.18 1.57
C GLY A 84 2.98 5.08 1.01
N ILE A 85 2.77 5.02 -0.31
CA ILE A 85 1.98 3.96 -0.95
C ILE A 85 2.66 2.60 -0.79
N LEU A 86 3.98 2.54 -1.01
CA LEU A 86 4.74 1.29 -0.86
C LEU A 86 4.76 0.80 0.60
N MET A 87 5.00 1.70 1.56
CA MET A 87 4.93 1.35 2.98
C MET A 87 3.51 0.96 3.40
N GLY A 88 2.50 1.73 2.96
CA GLY A 88 1.10 1.45 3.27
C GLY A 88 0.64 0.10 2.73
N TRP A 89 1.03 -0.25 1.51
CA TRP A 89 0.77 -1.57 0.95
C TRP A 89 1.47 -2.67 1.76
N GLY A 90 2.76 -2.52 2.04
CA GLY A 90 3.52 -3.52 2.82
C GLY A 90 2.95 -3.75 4.22
N ILE A 91 2.54 -2.69 4.92
CA ILE A 91 1.86 -2.80 6.22
C ILE A 91 0.51 -3.49 6.07
N SER A 92 -0.26 -3.15 5.04
CA SER A 92 -1.59 -3.72 4.81
C SER A 92 -1.54 -5.23 4.58
N VAL A 93 -0.54 -5.73 3.84
CA VAL A 93 -0.32 -7.17 3.62
C VAL A 93 -0.07 -7.92 4.93
N LEU A 94 0.54 -7.27 5.93
CA LEU A 94 0.77 -7.88 7.24
C LEU A 94 -0.45 -7.80 8.16
N VAL A 95 -1.14 -6.65 8.17
CA VAL A 95 -2.23 -6.39 9.11
C VAL A 95 -3.51 -7.16 8.75
N PHE A 96 -3.85 -7.26 7.46
CA PHE A 96 -5.09 -7.90 7.03
C PHE A 96 -5.21 -9.40 7.37
N PRO A 97 -4.18 -10.25 7.17
CA PRO A 97 -4.21 -11.65 7.59
C PRO A 97 -4.40 -11.79 9.10
N VAL A 98 -3.74 -10.93 9.89
CA VAL A 98 -3.84 -10.93 11.36
C VAL A 98 -5.26 -10.59 11.80
N ILE A 99 -5.88 -9.57 11.21
CA ILE A 99 -7.27 -9.21 11.50
C ILE A 99 -8.22 -10.34 11.08
N GLY A 100 -8.03 -10.92 9.89
CA GLY A 100 -8.85 -12.02 9.40
C GLY A 100 -8.83 -13.24 10.33
N ILE A 101 -7.64 -13.68 10.75
CA ILE A 101 -7.49 -14.78 11.72
C ILE A 101 -8.15 -14.42 13.05
N GLY A 102 -7.97 -13.19 13.54
CA GLY A 102 -8.61 -12.72 14.77
C GLY A 102 -10.14 -12.77 14.72
N VAL A 103 -10.74 -12.36 13.59
CA VAL A 103 -12.19 -12.44 13.36
C VAL A 103 -12.65 -13.89 13.31
N CYS A 104 -11.94 -14.77 12.61
CA CYS A 104 -12.26 -16.20 12.58
C CYS A 104 -12.27 -16.82 13.98
N ILE A 105 -11.26 -16.54 14.80
CA ILE A 105 -11.17 -17.02 16.18
C ILE A 105 -12.32 -16.46 17.03
N ALA A 106 -12.62 -15.16 16.93
CA ALA A 106 -13.72 -14.54 17.66
C ALA A 106 -15.08 -15.14 17.29
N LEU A 107 -15.31 -15.47 16.01
CA LEU A 107 -16.53 -16.12 15.55
C LEU A 107 -16.64 -17.56 16.07
N ILE A 108 -15.56 -18.34 16.03
CA ILE A 108 -15.53 -19.70 16.58
C ILE A 108 -15.85 -19.68 18.08
N ASN A 109 -15.24 -18.75 18.83
CA ASN A 109 -15.46 -18.64 20.26
C ASN A 109 -16.91 -18.23 20.60
N ASN A 110 -17.56 -17.40 19.77
CA ASN A 110 -18.97 -17.07 19.94
C ASN A 110 -19.92 -18.22 19.59
N GLN A 111 -19.51 -19.16 18.72
CA GLN A 111 -20.32 -20.33 18.37
C GLN A 111 -20.13 -21.51 19.34
N GLY A 112 -19.06 -21.52 20.14
CA GLY A 112 -18.81 -22.53 21.18
C GLY A 112 -19.51 -22.27 22.52
N THR A 113 -20.20 -21.14 22.68
CA THR A 113 -20.93 -20.75 23.90
C THR A 113 -22.45 -20.90 23.79
N VAL A 114 -22.91 -21.96 23.13
CA VAL A 114 -24.32 -22.42 23.12
C VAL A 114 -24.45 -23.81 23.70
#